data_AF-A0A812VPD0-F1
#
_entry.id   AF-A0A812VPD0-F1
#
_cell.length_a   1.000
_cell.length_b   1.000
_cell.length_c   1.000
_cell.angle_alpha   90.00
_cell.angle_beta   90.00
_cell.angle_gamma   90.00
#
_symmetry.space_group_name_H-M   'P 1'
#
loop_
_entity.id
_entity.type
_entity.pdbx_description
1 polymer ?
#
loop_
_entity_poly.entity_id
_entity_poly.type
_entity_poly.pdbx_seq_one_letter_code
_entity_poly.pdbx_strand_id
1 'polypeptide(L)'
;SVTAKEPAVRVKAWSTPELVQAVDIRQPVEISLEEQVRVLHGVPLSPILVGGQPDFAGYGQNPPSEGDSWELDVTAEQGGYEICFAGGCNPHHGILSVYMDGALIGDVDQYSLFNICPQEHILYWECLAAGQHTLTGTVRCKRAESRNYWICLREITLRPISSRLTLALLLQAAWLGDQLEVKCTGMAGNDVAVFLCDTDATVGQLRRKAVDTLTYAWQIALTLPHSILLREEDDQSLLVSVLGMASDSG
;
A
#
# COMPACT_ATOMS: atom_id res chain seq x y z
N SER A 1 18.25 23.96 23.79
CA SER A 1 17.60 24.29 22.51
C SER A 1 16.12 24.02 22.67
N VAL A 2 15.27 25.01 22.44
CA VAL A 2 13.83 24.78 22.32
C VAL A 2 13.63 24.28 20.90
N THR A 3 13.51 22.97 20.72
CA THR A 3 13.02 22.41 19.46
C THR A 3 11.62 22.99 19.26
N ALA A 4 11.44 23.82 18.22
CA ALA A 4 10.12 24.31 17.84
C ALA A 4 9.21 23.10 17.66
N LYS A 5 8.07 23.10 18.37
CA LYS A 5 7.11 22.02 18.30
C LYS A 5 6.49 22.06 16.91
N GLU A 6 6.52 20.92 16.22
CA GLU A 6 5.92 20.80 14.89
C GLU A 6 4.40 21.10 14.97
N PRO A 7 3.82 21.81 13.97
CA PRO A 7 2.40 22.12 13.96
C PRO A 7 1.54 20.86 14.05
N ALA A 8 0.51 20.91 14.89
CA ALA A 8 -0.31 19.76 15.20
C ALA A 8 -1.58 19.70 14.34
N VAL A 9 -1.90 18.49 13.88
CA VAL A 9 -3.22 18.11 13.38
C VAL A 9 -3.78 17.03 14.29
N ARG A 10 -4.97 17.26 14.86
CA ARG A 10 -5.63 16.38 15.84
C ARG A 10 -7.01 16.00 15.36
N VAL A 11 -7.44 14.78 15.66
CA VAL A 11 -8.79 14.31 15.33
C VAL A 11 -9.72 14.73 16.46
N LYS A 12 -10.78 15.47 16.12
CA LYS A 12 -11.86 15.83 17.06
C LYS A 12 -12.97 14.78 17.04
N ALA A 13 -13.34 14.32 15.86
CA ALA A 13 -14.33 13.28 15.65
C ALA A 13 -14.10 12.62 14.29
N TRP A 14 -14.54 11.38 14.13
CA TRP A 14 -14.62 10.73 12.84
C TRP A 14 -15.69 9.64 12.87
N SER A 15 -16.19 9.30 11.69
CA SER A 15 -17.09 8.18 11.47
C SER A 15 -16.51 7.31 10.36
N THR A 16 -16.79 6.01 10.44
CA THR A 16 -16.70 5.15 9.26
C THR A 16 -18.00 5.40 8.49
N PRO A 17 -17.95 5.89 7.24
CA PRO A 17 -19.10 5.82 6.35
C PRO A 17 -19.63 4.39 6.37
N GLU A 18 -20.92 4.17 6.14
CA GLU A 18 -21.35 2.86 5.70
C GLU A 18 -20.55 2.55 4.44
N LEU A 19 -19.48 1.75 4.59
CA LEU A 19 -18.85 1.13 3.45
C LEU A 19 -20.00 0.31 2.87
N VAL A 20 -20.51 0.74 1.72
CA VAL A 20 -21.12 -0.19 0.81
C VAL A 20 -19.97 -1.13 0.47
N GLN A 21 -19.81 -2.19 1.26
CA GLN A 21 -19.07 -3.37 0.87
C GLN A 21 -19.83 -3.89 -0.34
N ALA A 22 -19.59 -3.28 -1.50
CA ALA A 22 -19.96 -3.86 -2.75
C ALA A 22 -19.24 -5.20 -2.73
N VAL A 23 -20.02 -6.27 -2.60
CA VAL A 23 -19.51 -7.63 -2.67
C VAL A 23 -18.68 -7.68 -3.93
N ASP A 24 -17.37 -7.88 -3.76
CA ASP A 24 -16.49 -8.01 -4.90
C ASP A 24 -16.81 -9.36 -5.55
N ILE A 25 -17.47 -9.31 -6.70
CA ILE A 25 -17.90 -10.50 -7.43
C ILE A 25 -16.78 -11.09 -8.28
N ARG A 26 -15.65 -10.37 -8.41
CA ARG A 26 -14.49 -10.81 -9.17
C ARG A 26 -13.89 -12.04 -8.49
N GLN A 27 -13.37 -12.96 -9.30
CA GLN A 27 -12.77 -14.18 -8.80
C GLN A 27 -11.26 -14.00 -8.55
N PRO A 28 -10.69 -14.70 -7.56
CA PRO A 28 -9.24 -14.77 -7.41
C PRO A 28 -8.56 -15.28 -8.69
N VAL A 29 -7.40 -14.70 -9.00
CA VAL A 29 -6.54 -15.16 -10.08
C VAL A 29 -5.36 -15.91 -9.46
N GLU A 30 -5.32 -17.23 -9.65
CA GLU A 30 -4.21 -18.07 -9.24
C GLU A 30 -3.15 -18.11 -10.36
N ILE A 31 -1.89 -17.89 -9.99
CA ILE A 31 -0.77 -17.86 -10.94
C ILE A 31 0.02 -19.17 -10.84
N SER A 32 0.15 -19.85 -11.98
CA SER A 32 1.02 -21.03 -12.09
C SER A 32 2.47 -20.61 -12.33
N LEU A 33 3.34 -20.88 -11.34
CA LEU A 33 4.76 -20.54 -11.39
C LEU A 33 5.56 -21.41 -12.39
N GLU A 34 5.06 -22.59 -12.75
CA GLU A 34 5.75 -23.53 -13.64
C GLU A 34 5.65 -23.14 -15.12
N GLU A 35 4.52 -22.55 -15.53
CA GLU A 35 4.17 -22.41 -16.94
C GLU A 35 4.35 -20.98 -17.47
N GLN A 36 4.35 -19.98 -16.58
CA GLN A 36 4.19 -18.57 -16.98
C GLN A 36 5.39 -17.69 -16.63
N VAL A 37 6.37 -18.21 -15.91
CA VAL A 37 7.50 -17.41 -15.41
C VAL A 37 8.60 -17.30 -16.45
N ARG A 38 8.99 -16.07 -16.77
CA ARG A 38 10.16 -15.73 -17.58
C ARG A 38 11.26 -15.22 -16.67
N VAL A 39 12.42 -15.88 -16.67
CA VAL A 39 13.58 -15.41 -15.90
C VAL A 39 14.27 -14.27 -16.63
N LEU A 40 14.44 -13.15 -15.95
CA LEU A 40 15.11 -11.96 -16.46
C LEU A 40 16.60 -11.97 -16.12
N HIS A 41 16.94 -12.42 -14.91
CA HIS A 41 18.32 -12.53 -14.45
C HIS A 41 18.48 -13.69 -13.47
N GLY A 42 19.64 -14.34 -13.51
CA GLY A 42 19.95 -15.50 -12.66
C GLY A 42 19.66 -16.83 -13.35
N VAL A 43 19.30 -17.84 -12.55
CA VAL A 43 19.05 -19.21 -13.01
C VAL A 43 17.55 -19.49 -13.15
N PRO A 44 17.12 -20.51 -13.91
CA PRO A 44 15.71 -20.92 -13.97
C PRO A 44 15.10 -21.18 -12.59
N LEU A 45 13.80 -20.91 -12.44
CA LEU A 45 13.05 -21.41 -11.29
C LEU A 45 13.04 -22.94 -11.34
N SER A 46 13.20 -23.57 -10.18
CA SER A 46 13.17 -25.01 -10.03
C SER A 46 12.49 -25.39 -8.72
N PRO A 47 11.99 -26.64 -8.58
CA PRO A 47 11.48 -27.13 -7.32
C PRO A 47 12.57 -27.08 -6.23
N ILE A 48 12.21 -26.57 -5.06
CA ILE A 48 13.06 -26.49 -3.87
C ILE A 48 12.30 -26.99 -2.64
N LEU A 49 13.05 -27.40 -1.62
CA LEU A 49 12.52 -27.81 -0.32
C LEU A 49 13.07 -26.90 0.77
N VAL A 50 12.19 -26.22 1.51
CA VAL A 50 12.64 -25.38 2.63
C VAL A 50 13.10 -26.27 3.78
N GLY A 51 14.38 -26.12 4.16
CA GLY A 51 14.99 -26.95 5.20
C GLY A 51 15.09 -28.44 4.84
N GLY A 52 14.98 -28.80 3.56
CA GLY A 52 14.97 -30.19 3.10
C GLY A 52 13.68 -30.95 3.44
N GLN A 53 12.61 -30.26 3.84
CA GLN A 53 11.34 -30.89 4.21
C GLN A 53 10.42 -31.03 2.98
N PRO A 54 9.99 -32.25 2.63
CA PRO A 54 9.11 -32.47 1.47
C PRO A 54 7.79 -31.70 1.52
N ASP A 55 7.20 -31.55 2.70
CA ASP A 55 5.95 -30.82 2.88
C ASP A 55 6.11 -29.30 2.66
N PHE A 56 7.35 -28.81 2.64
CA PHE A 56 7.70 -27.41 2.47
C PHE A 56 8.28 -27.16 1.07
N ALA A 57 7.70 -27.84 0.07
CA ALA A 57 8.03 -27.68 -1.33
C ALA A 57 7.51 -26.36 -1.90
N GLY A 58 8.27 -25.79 -2.83
CA GLY A 58 7.93 -24.62 -3.63
C GLY A 58 8.92 -24.44 -4.77
N TYR A 59 8.93 -23.25 -5.36
CA TYR A 59 9.79 -22.87 -6.47
C TYR A 59 10.74 -21.75 -6.09
N GLY A 60 11.95 -21.81 -6.59
CA GLY A 60 12.94 -20.74 -6.43
C GLY A 60 14.09 -20.87 -7.42
N GLN A 61 14.85 -19.80 -7.59
CA GLN A 61 16.08 -19.80 -8.36
C GLN A 61 17.17 -20.52 -7.55
N ASN A 62 17.69 -21.63 -8.10
CA ASN A 62 18.61 -22.53 -7.42
C ASN A 62 19.87 -22.77 -8.27
N PRO A 63 21.07 -22.34 -7.83
CA PRO A 63 21.36 -21.66 -6.56
C PRO A 63 20.84 -20.21 -6.53
N PRO A 64 20.48 -19.67 -5.35
CA PRO A 64 19.98 -18.30 -5.23
C PRO A 64 21.10 -17.28 -5.28
N SER A 65 20.81 -16.09 -5.78
CA SER A 65 21.71 -14.95 -5.81
C SER A 65 20.99 -13.62 -5.59
N GLU A 66 21.75 -12.61 -5.16
CA GLU A 66 21.27 -11.23 -5.22
C GLU A 66 21.13 -10.81 -6.69
N GLY A 67 20.03 -10.15 -7.03
CA GLY A 67 19.69 -9.75 -8.39
C GLY A 67 18.94 -10.80 -9.20
N ASP A 68 18.73 -12.00 -8.66
CA ASP A 68 17.81 -12.99 -9.24
C ASP A 68 16.44 -12.33 -9.48
N SER A 69 15.94 -12.45 -10.71
CA SER A 69 14.68 -11.83 -11.10
C SER A 69 13.93 -12.59 -12.18
N TRP A 70 12.61 -12.42 -12.12
CA TRP A 70 11.66 -13.07 -12.99
C TRP A 70 10.43 -12.19 -13.18
N GLU A 71 9.70 -12.44 -14.25
CA GLU A 71 8.42 -11.80 -14.55
C GLU A 71 7.39 -12.83 -15.02
N LEU A 72 6.12 -12.47 -14.92
CA LEU A 72 5.00 -13.21 -15.48
C LEU A 72 3.87 -12.25 -15.86
N ASP A 73 3.04 -12.67 -16.80
CA ASP A 73 1.87 -11.88 -17.20
C ASP A 73 0.67 -12.24 -16.32
N VAL A 74 -0.04 -11.22 -15.84
CA VAL A 74 -1.30 -11.37 -15.10
C VAL A 74 -2.41 -10.66 -15.85
N THR A 75 -3.57 -11.31 -15.99
CA THR A 75 -4.77 -10.62 -16.50
C THR A 75 -5.62 -10.20 -15.32
N ALA A 76 -5.96 -8.91 -15.25
CA ALA A 76 -6.74 -8.34 -14.16
C ALA A 76 -7.88 -7.48 -14.70
N GLU A 77 -8.99 -7.47 -13.96
CA GLU A 77 -10.05 -6.48 -14.14
C GLU A 77 -9.66 -5.19 -13.40
N GLN A 78 -10.27 -4.06 -13.76
CA GLN A 78 -10.04 -2.81 -13.05
C GLN A 78 -10.47 -2.96 -11.57
N GLY A 79 -9.65 -2.46 -10.65
CA GLY A 79 -9.96 -2.43 -9.21
C GLY A 79 -8.81 -2.88 -8.31
N GLY A 80 -9.10 -3.06 -7.02
CA GLY A 80 -8.10 -3.40 -6.01
C GLY A 80 -7.84 -4.90 -5.92
N TYR A 81 -6.59 -5.25 -5.58
CA TYR A 81 -6.15 -6.62 -5.34
C TYR A 81 -5.22 -6.72 -4.13
N GLU A 82 -5.44 -7.75 -3.32
CA GLU A 82 -4.42 -8.35 -2.46
C GLU A 82 -3.63 -9.36 -3.29
N ILE A 83 -2.33 -9.14 -3.44
CA ILE A 83 -1.41 -10.11 -4.04
C ILE A 83 -0.80 -10.92 -2.90
N CYS A 84 -1.27 -12.16 -2.75
CA CYS A 84 -0.75 -13.10 -1.77
C CYS A 84 0.41 -13.89 -2.37
N PHE A 85 1.59 -13.80 -1.75
CA PHE A 85 2.72 -14.67 -2.00
C PHE A 85 2.79 -15.70 -0.89
N ALA A 86 2.32 -16.92 -1.16
CA ALA A 86 2.44 -18.03 -0.24
C ALA A 86 3.75 -18.77 -0.51
N GLY A 87 4.56 -18.98 0.52
CA GLY A 87 5.89 -19.55 0.37
C GLY A 87 6.46 -20.09 1.67
N GLY A 88 7.68 -20.59 1.61
CA GLY A 88 8.41 -21.00 2.81
C GLY A 88 9.34 -19.90 3.32
N CYS A 89 9.48 -19.81 4.64
CA CYS A 89 10.40 -18.89 5.32
C CYS A 89 11.39 -19.69 6.15
N ASN A 90 12.66 -19.27 6.20
CA ASN A 90 13.67 -19.80 7.12
C ASN A 90 14.91 -18.87 7.23
N PRO A 91 15.96 -19.21 8.01
CA PRO A 91 17.11 -18.32 8.22
C PRO A 91 18.00 -18.07 7.00
N HIS A 92 17.70 -18.68 5.85
CA HIS A 92 18.45 -18.55 4.60
C HIS A 92 17.72 -17.73 3.53
N HIS A 93 16.51 -17.25 3.82
CA HIS A 93 15.70 -16.54 2.85
C HIS A 93 15.98 -15.03 2.81
N GLY A 94 15.81 -14.45 1.62
CA GLY A 94 16.04 -13.04 1.32
C GLY A 94 14.76 -12.22 1.29
N ILE A 95 14.87 -11.06 0.64
CA ILE A 95 13.78 -10.11 0.42
C ILE A 95 13.57 -9.95 -1.09
N LEU A 96 12.36 -10.24 -1.54
CA LEU A 96 11.92 -10.06 -2.92
C LEU A 96 11.20 -8.73 -3.07
N SER A 97 11.78 -7.80 -3.80
CA SER A 97 11.07 -6.59 -4.22
C SER A 97 10.15 -6.91 -5.40
N VAL A 98 8.90 -6.49 -5.30
CA VAL A 98 7.84 -6.83 -6.25
C VAL A 98 7.38 -5.58 -6.97
N TYR A 99 7.27 -5.69 -8.29
CA TYR A 99 6.84 -4.61 -9.17
C TYR A 99 5.63 -5.06 -9.99
N MET A 100 4.73 -4.12 -10.27
CA MET A 100 3.66 -4.30 -11.26
C MET A 100 3.81 -3.22 -12.33
N ASP A 101 3.89 -3.64 -13.60
CA ASP A 101 4.13 -2.75 -14.75
C ASP A 101 5.35 -1.83 -14.55
N GLY A 102 6.38 -2.33 -13.87
CA GLY A 102 7.61 -1.61 -13.54
C GLY A 102 7.52 -0.69 -12.31
N ALA A 103 6.35 -0.47 -11.72
CA ALA A 103 6.18 0.29 -10.49
C ALA A 103 6.34 -0.62 -9.26
N LEU A 104 7.17 -0.21 -8.29
CA LEU A 104 7.36 -0.96 -7.03
C LEU A 104 6.06 -0.96 -6.22
N ILE A 105 5.57 -2.15 -5.85
CA ILE A 105 4.35 -2.31 -5.02
C ILE A 105 4.67 -2.76 -3.60
N GLY A 106 5.86 -3.30 -3.34
CA GLY A 106 6.33 -3.64 -1.99
C GLY A 106 7.40 -4.73 -1.97
N ASP A 107 7.73 -5.18 -0.77
CA ASP A 107 8.74 -6.20 -0.52
C ASP A 107 8.15 -7.42 0.20
N VAL A 108 8.57 -8.61 -0.19
CA VAL A 108 8.26 -9.89 0.45
C VAL A 108 9.51 -10.39 1.17
N ASP A 109 9.53 -10.25 2.49
CA ASP A 109 10.62 -10.68 3.36
C ASP A 109 10.35 -12.07 3.93
N GLN A 110 11.07 -13.07 3.43
CA GLN A 110 10.89 -14.47 3.82
C GLN A 110 11.85 -14.93 4.92
N TYR A 111 12.61 -14.01 5.52
CA TYR A 111 13.48 -14.37 6.64
C TYR A 111 12.65 -14.77 7.87
N SER A 112 13.00 -15.92 8.46
CA SER A 112 12.49 -16.35 9.76
C SER A 112 13.57 -17.12 10.52
N LEU A 113 13.53 -17.10 11.86
CA LEU A 113 14.41 -17.95 12.68
C LEU A 113 14.06 -19.44 12.57
N PHE A 114 12.84 -19.77 12.15
CA PHE A 114 12.31 -21.13 12.08
C PHE A 114 11.85 -21.44 10.65
N ASN A 115 11.79 -22.73 10.30
CA ASN A 115 11.14 -23.14 9.06
C ASN A 115 9.61 -22.95 9.22
N ILE A 116 9.01 -22.13 8.36
CA ILE A 116 7.56 -21.89 8.31
C ILE A 116 7.11 -22.12 6.86
N CYS A 117 6.08 -22.93 6.63
CA CYS A 117 5.51 -23.11 5.30
C CYS A 117 4.08 -23.70 5.39
N PRO A 118 3.09 -23.13 4.67
CA PRO A 118 3.17 -21.86 3.97
C PRO A 118 3.12 -20.68 4.96
N GLN A 119 3.86 -19.63 4.65
CA GLN A 119 3.69 -18.28 5.19
C GLN A 119 3.13 -17.41 4.06
N GLU A 120 2.04 -16.70 4.34
CA GLU A 120 1.50 -15.70 3.41
C GLU A 120 2.17 -14.35 3.62
N HIS A 121 2.52 -13.70 2.52
CA HIS A 121 2.94 -12.30 2.47
C HIS A 121 1.99 -11.55 1.53
N ILE A 122 1.32 -10.53 2.05
CA ILE A 122 0.31 -9.78 1.31
C ILE A 122 0.91 -8.46 0.85
N LEU A 123 0.88 -8.23 -0.45
CA LEU A 123 1.08 -6.92 -1.06
C LEU A 123 -0.25 -6.42 -1.62
N TYR A 124 -0.34 -5.12 -1.85
CA TYR A 124 -1.54 -4.51 -2.39
C TYR A 124 -1.25 -3.86 -3.73
N TRP A 125 -2.17 -4.02 -4.68
CA TRP A 125 -2.08 -3.37 -5.98
C TRP A 125 -3.45 -2.85 -6.42
N GLU A 126 -3.45 -1.75 -7.17
CA GLU A 126 -4.65 -1.19 -7.78
C GLU A 126 -4.49 -1.18 -9.29
N CYS A 127 -5.36 -1.94 -9.95
CA CYS A 127 -5.45 -2.03 -11.39
C CYS A 127 -6.28 -0.86 -11.92
N LEU A 128 -5.61 0.13 -12.53
CA LEU A 128 -6.27 1.33 -13.05
C LEU A 128 -6.98 1.09 -14.39
N ALA A 129 -6.56 0.08 -15.14
CA ALA A 129 -7.13 -0.28 -16.43
C ALA A 129 -7.11 -1.80 -16.58
N ALA A 130 -8.27 -2.40 -16.88
CA ALA A 130 -8.37 -3.83 -17.09
C ALA A 130 -7.50 -4.29 -18.28
N GLY A 131 -6.92 -5.48 -18.18
CA GLY A 131 -6.09 -6.05 -19.23
C GLY A 131 -4.97 -6.91 -18.71
N GLN A 132 -3.95 -7.08 -19.53
CA GLN A 132 -2.71 -7.76 -19.18
C GLN A 132 -1.74 -6.77 -18.52
N HIS A 133 -1.12 -7.23 -17.43
CA HIS A 133 -0.10 -6.53 -16.66
C HIS A 133 1.10 -7.46 -16.45
N THR A 134 2.25 -6.90 -16.08
CA THR A 134 3.46 -7.66 -15.81
C THR A 134 3.84 -7.58 -14.34
N LEU A 135 3.79 -8.73 -13.65
CA LEU A 135 4.28 -8.88 -12.27
C LEU A 135 5.74 -9.30 -12.31
N THR A 136 6.61 -8.55 -11.65
CA THR A 136 8.06 -8.83 -11.59
C THR A 136 8.50 -9.02 -10.14
N GLY A 137 9.26 -10.08 -9.88
CA GLY A 137 9.99 -10.27 -8.63
C GLY A 137 11.49 -10.05 -8.83
N THR A 138 12.15 -9.34 -7.92
CA THR A 138 13.62 -9.24 -7.91
C THR A 138 14.18 -9.32 -6.50
N VAL A 139 15.16 -10.19 -6.29
CA VAL A 139 15.86 -10.32 -5.02
C VAL A 139 16.86 -9.17 -4.87
N ARG A 140 16.46 -8.10 -4.20
CA ARG A 140 17.30 -6.89 -4.06
C ARG A 140 18.21 -6.94 -2.85
N CYS A 141 17.82 -7.64 -1.80
CA CYS A 141 18.57 -7.70 -0.57
C CYS A 141 18.15 -8.90 0.30
N LYS A 142 18.71 -8.97 1.49
CA LYS A 142 18.33 -9.88 2.56
C LYS A 142 18.56 -9.18 3.90
N ARG A 143 17.95 -9.69 4.98
CA ARG A 143 18.34 -9.26 6.32
C ARG A 143 19.81 -9.56 6.63
N ALA A 144 20.41 -8.77 7.51
CA ALA A 144 21.80 -8.97 7.92
C ALA A 144 22.01 -10.36 8.56
N GLU A 145 21.01 -10.83 9.31
CA GLU A 145 20.97 -12.12 9.99
C GLU A 145 20.70 -13.30 9.04
N SER A 146 20.17 -13.02 7.85
CA SER A 146 19.91 -14.06 6.86
C SER A 146 21.22 -14.61 6.29
N ARG A 147 21.26 -15.92 6.12
CA ARG A 147 22.44 -16.66 5.67
C ARG A 147 22.58 -16.70 4.15
N ASN A 148 21.52 -16.39 3.40
CA ASN A 148 21.54 -16.43 1.93
C ASN A 148 20.35 -15.61 1.35
N TYR A 149 20.13 -15.73 0.04
CA TYR A 149 19.14 -14.97 -0.74
C TYR A 149 17.99 -15.85 -1.25
N TRP A 150 17.69 -16.96 -0.59
CA TRP A 150 16.63 -17.86 -1.05
C TRP A 150 15.28 -17.13 -1.09
N ILE A 151 14.52 -17.37 -2.15
CA ILE A 151 13.09 -17.09 -2.21
C ILE A 151 12.39 -18.40 -2.54
N CYS A 152 11.33 -18.69 -1.80
CA CYS A 152 10.47 -19.86 -2.00
C CYS A 152 9.05 -19.39 -2.29
N LEU A 153 8.56 -19.66 -3.50
CA LEU A 153 7.22 -19.35 -3.94
C LEU A 153 6.47 -20.65 -4.16
N ARG A 154 5.39 -20.87 -3.42
CA ARG A 154 4.49 -22.01 -3.62
C ARG A 154 3.30 -21.60 -4.47
N GLU A 155 2.74 -20.44 -4.20
CA GLU A 155 1.57 -19.91 -4.89
C GLU A 155 1.62 -18.39 -4.90
N ILE A 156 1.16 -17.79 -6.00
CA ILE A 156 0.83 -16.37 -6.04
C ILE A 156 -0.65 -16.25 -6.42
N THR A 157 -1.42 -15.54 -5.61
CA THR A 157 -2.86 -15.34 -5.85
C THR A 157 -3.17 -13.85 -5.83
N LEU A 158 -3.84 -13.34 -6.86
CA LEU A 158 -4.46 -12.01 -6.83
C LEU A 158 -5.89 -12.18 -6.34
N ARG A 159 -6.16 -11.76 -5.10
CA ARG A 159 -7.48 -11.78 -4.47
C ARG A 159 -8.13 -10.41 -4.67
N PRO A 160 -9.22 -10.31 -5.46
CA PRO A 160 -9.96 -9.07 -5.58
C PRO A 160 -10.41 -8.57 -4.22
N ILE A 161 -10.19 -7.29 -3.99
CA ILE A 161 -10.75 -6.56 -2.86
C ILE A 161 -11.54 -5.41 -3.43
N SER A 162 -12.61 -5.00 -2.74
CA SER A 162 -13.30 -3.76 -3.05
C SER A 162 -12.24 -2.68 -3.23
N SER A 163 -12.17 -2.10 -4.43
CA SER A 163 -11.11 -1.17 -4.85
C SER A 163 -10.80 -0.19 -3.73
N ARG A 164 -9.50 0.01 -3.48
CA ARG A 164 -8.97 0.95 -2.47
C ARG A 164 -9.88 2.16 -2.41
N LEU A 165 -10.61 2.36 -1.31
CA LEU A 165 -11.49 3.51 -1.17
C LEU A 165 -10.60 4.74 -1.22
N THR A 166 -10.46 5.33 -2.41
CA THR A 166 -10.06 6.72 -2.53
C THR A 166 -11.21 7.50 -1.93
N LEU A 167 -11.07 7.83 -0.66
CA LEU A 167 -12.06 8.59 0.04
C LEU A 167 -11.86 10.05 -0.37
N ALA A 168 -12.71 10.50 -1.28
CA ALA A 168 -12.81 11.90 -1.64
C ALA A 168 -13.50 12.64 -0.49
N LEU A 169 -12.75 13.51 0.16
CA LEU A 169 -13.19 14.36 1.25
C LEU A 169 -13.34 15.79 0.75
N LEU A 170 -14.54 16.34 0.89
CA LEU A 170 -14.79 17.76 0.74
C LEU A 170 -14.42 18.47 2.03
N LEU A 171 -13.54 19.47 1.91
CA LEU A 171 -13.05 20.27 3.02
C LEU A 171 -13.91 21.50 3.22
N GLN A 172 -14.33 21.71 4.46
CA GLN A 172 -14.91 22.96 4.95
C GLN A 172 -14.16 23.35 6.21
N ALA A 173 -13.98 24.64 6.46
CA ALA A 173 -13.23 25.08 7.62
C ALA A 173 -13.89 26.25 8.32
N ALA A 174 -13.66 26.32 9.64
CA ALA A 174 -14.10 27.39 10.51
C ALA A 174 -13.07 27.64 11.61
N TRP A 175 -13.04 28.87 12.11
CA TRP A 175 -12.22 29.22 13.26
C TRP A 175 -12.83 28.68 14.56
N LEU A 176 -12.01 28.02 15.39
CA LEU A 176 -12.36 27.59 16.74
C LEU A 176 -11.30 28.10 17.72
N GLY A 177 -11.50 29.32 18.22
CA GLY A 177 -10.48 30.00 19.02
C GLY A 177 -9.26 30.34 18.15
N ASP A 178 -8.08 29.87 18.58
CA ASP A 178 -6.80 30.04 17.88
C ASP A 178 -6.47 28.90 16.91
N GLN A 179 -7.37 27.91 16.75
CA GLN A 179 -7.17 26.77 15.88
C GLN A 179 -8.16 26.77 14.71
N LEU A 180 -7.76 26.10 13.63
CA LEU A 180 -8.59 25.86 12.46
C LEU A 180 -9.31 24.50 12.60
N GLU A 181 -10.64 24.53 12.67
CA GLU A 181 -11.45 23.32 12.58
C GLU A 181 -11.70 23.01 11.10
N VAL A 182 -11.22 21.86 10.63
CA VAL A 182 -11.40 21.37 9.25
C VAL A 182 -12.36 20.19 9.28
N LYS A 183 -13.56 20.41 8.77
CA LYS A 183 -14.60 19.41 8.55
C LYS A 183 -14.40 18.75 7.19
N CYS A 184 -14.32 17.42 7.20
CA CYS A 184 -14.20 16.58 6.03
C CYS A 184 -15.50 15.80 5.83
N THR A 185 -16.21 16.06 4.73
CA THR A 185 -17.42 15.31 4.35
C THR A 185 -17.15 14.42 3.15
N GLY A 186 -17.83 13.28 3.08
CA GLY A 186 -17.84 12.47 1.87
C GLY A 186 -18.58 13.19 0.76
N MET A 187 -18.37 12.76 -0.49
CA MET A 187 -19.04 13.36 -1.65
C MET A 187 -20.58 13.26 -1.60
N ALA A 188 -21.13 12.33 -0.81
CA ALA A 188 -22.56 12.21 -0.55
C ALA A 188 -23.07 13.15 0.57
N GLY A 189 -22.20 13.99 1.14
CA GLY A 189 -22.53 14.95 2.20
C GLY A 189 -22.51 14.39 3.62
N ASN A 190 -22.14 13.12 3.80
CA ASN A 190 -21.99 12.51 5.13
C ASN A 190 -20.73 13.02 5.83
N ASP A 191 -20.82 13.28 7.14
CA ASP A 191 -19.68 13.71 7.94
C ASP A 191 -18.71 12.54 8.17
N VAL A 192 -17.47 12.70 7.71
CA VAL A 192 -16.45 11.64 7.78
C VAL A 192 -15.45 11.90 8.89
N ALA A 193 -14.87 13.09 8.95
CA ALA A 193 -13.87 13.44 9.95
C ALA A 193 -13.88 14.94 10.25
N VAL A 194 -13.48 15.29 11.46
CA VAL A 194 -13.25 16.66 11.89
C VAL A 194 -11.86 16.74 12.51
N PHE A 195 -11.02 17.58 11.94
CA PHE A 195 -9.65 17.80 12.40
C PHE A 195 -9.50 19.20 13.01
N LEU A 196 -8.75 19.29 14.11
CA LEU A 196 -8.28 20.55 14.67
C LEU A 196 -6.82 20.73 14.25
N CYS A 197 -6.57 21.82 13.53
CA CYS A 197 -5.29 22.12 12.92
C CYS A 197 -4.74 23.42 13.52
N ASP A 198 -3.45 23.45 13.83
CA ASP A 198 -2.77 24.71 14.13
C ASP A 198 -2.75 25.61 12.87
N THR A 199 -2.61 26.93 13.03
CA THR A 199 -2.76 27.91 11.93
C THR A 199 -1.70 27.81 10.85
N ASP A 200 -0.56 27.22 11.18
CA ASP A 200 0.58 26.93 10.33
C ASP A 200 0.59 25.47 9.83
N ALA A 201 -0.47 24.70 10.07
CA ALA A 201 -0.60 23.34 9.53
C ALA A 201 -0.73 23.34 8.00
N THR A 202 -0.11 22.34 7.37
CA THR A 202 -0.04 22.18 5.90
C THR A 202 -1.04 21.16 5.38
N VAL A 203 -1.32 21.21 4.07
CA VAL A 203 -2.16 20.21 3.38
C VAL A 203 -1.60 18.79 3.57
N GLY A 204 -0.28 18.61 3.45
CA GLY A 204 0.36 17.30 3.61
C GLY A 204 0.25 16.75 5.03
N GLN A 205 0.31 17.61 6.05
CA GLN A 205 0.08 17.19 7.44
C GLN A 205 -1.36 16.72 7.67
N LEU A 206 -2.35 17.43 7.10
CA LEU A 206 -3.74 16.98 7.15
C LEU A 206 -3.93 15.66 6.42
N ARG A 207 -3.38 15.52 5.21
CA ARG A 207 -3.49 14.30 4.39
C ARG A 207 -2.92 13.09 5.13
N ARG A 208 -1.69 13.20 5.66
CA ARG A 208 -1.07 12.15 6.48
C ARG A 208 -1.94 11.81 7.69
N LYS A 209 -2.38 12.82 8.44
CA LYS A 209 -3.21 12.60 9.62
C LYS A 209 -4.53 11.91 9.28
N ALA A 210 -5.13 12.26 8.15
CA ALA A 210 -6.35 11.65 7.68
C ALA A 210 -6.11 10.19 7.28
N VAL A 211 -5.02 9.85 6.60
CA VAL A 211 -4.67 8.46 6.24
C VAL A 211 -4.43 7.62 7.51
N ASP A 212 -3.70 8.17 8.48
CA ASP A 212 -3.45 7.49 9.77
C ASP A 212 -4.74 7.26 10.57
N THR A 213 -5.75 8.11 10.39
CA THR A 213 -7.00 8.07 11.16
C THR A 213 -8.06 7.22 10.48
N LEU A 214 -8.23 7.40 9.17
CA LEU A 214 -9.25 6.74 8.35
C LEU A 214 -8.64 5.47 7.76
N THR A 215 -8.32 4.52 8.63
CA THR A 215 -7.59 3.29 8.28
C THR A 215 -8.33 2.38 7.29
N TYR A 216 -9.60 2.66 7.02
CA TYR A 216 -10.41 2.02 5.97
C TYR A 216 -10.21 2.65 4.58
N ALA A 217 -9.61 3.84 4.50
CA ALA A 217 -9.34 4.58 3.26
C ALA A 217 -7.83 4.56 2.99
N TRP A 218 -7.44 3.95 1.88
CA TRP A 218 -6.03 3.79 1.53
C TRP A 218 -5.43 5.04 0.89
N GLN A 219 -6.26 5.78 0.15
CA GLN A 219 -5.90 7.06 -0.43
C GLN A 219 -6.95 8.08 -0.03
N ILE A 220 -6.50 9.28 0.33
CA ILE A 220 -7.39 10.38 0.66
C ILE A 220 -7.19 11.47 -0.37
N ALA A 221 -8.24 11.70 -1.15
CA ALA A 221 -8.35 12.84 -2.03
C ALA A 221 -8.98 13.97 -1.23
N LEU A 222 -8.22 15.05 -1.00
CA LEU A 222 -8.72 16.25 -0.36
C LEU A 222 -9.24 17.19 -1.45
N THR A 223 -10.48 17.64 -1.32
CA THR A 223 -11.12 18.54 -2.29
C THR A 223 -11.62 19.78 -1.59
N LEU A 224 -11.45 20.93 -2.23
CA LEU A 224 -12.02 22.20 -1.76
C LEU A 224 -13.50 22.31 -2.12
N PRO A 225 -14.23 23.25 -1.50
CA PRO A 225 -15.53 23.66 -1.99
C PRO A 225 -15.47 23.90 -3.50
N HIS A 226 -16.45 23.38 -4.25
CA HIS A 226 -16.49 23.33 -5.73
C HIS A 226 -15.65 22.22 -6.39
N SER A 227 -15.26 21.18 -5.65
CA SER A 227 -14.64 19.95 -6.19
C SER A 227 -13.26 20.16 -6.82
N ILE A 228 -12.53 21.18 -6.36
CA ILE A 228 -11.13 21.38 -6.77
C ILE A 228 -10.26 20.40 -5.96
N LEU A 229 -9.59 19.48 -6.65
CA LEU A 229 -8.70 18.49 -6.03
C LEU A 229 -7.37 19.11 -5.60
N LEU A 230 -6.99 18.91 -4.34
CA LEU A 230 -5.66 19.23 -3.82
C LEU A 230 -4.69 18.09 -4.14
N ARG A 231 -3.67 18.41 -4.92
CA ARG A 231 -2.65 17.47 -5.39
C ARG A 231 -1.52 17.34 -4.36
N GLU A 232 -0.65 16.37 -4.54
CA GLU A 232 0.54 16.20 -3.69
C GLU A 232 1.50 17.40 -3.79
N GLU A 233 1.52 18.09 -4.94
CA GLU A 233 2.25 19.35 -5.13
C GLU A 233 1.80 20.45 -4.15
N ASP A 234 0.55 20.39 -3.68
CA ASP A 234 -0.02 21.34 -2.73
C ASP A 234 0.34 21.02 -1.27
N ASP A 235 1.01 19.89 -1.00
CA ASP A 235 1.21 19.39 0.37
C ASP A 235 2.04 20.34 1.26
N GLN A 236 2.84 21.22 0.66
CA GLN A 236 3.60 22.25 1.39
C GLN A 236 2.80 23.55 1.64
N SER A 237 1.62 23.68 1.05
CA SER A 237 0.77 24.87 1.22
C SER A 237 0.08 24.86 2.58
N LEU A 238 -0.07 26.05 3.17
CA LEU A 238 -0.80 26.23 4.42
C LEU A 238 -2.30 25.97 4.23
N LEU A 239 -2.91 25.23 5.16
CA LEU A 239 -4.34 24.92 5.13
C LEU A 239 -5.19 26.20 5.11
N VAL A 240 -4.83 27.19 5.94
CA VAL A 240 -5.54 28.48 5.99
C VAL A 240 -5.55 29.19 4.63
N SER A 241 -4.45 29.14 3.89
CA SER A 241 -4.34 29.77 2.57
C SER A 241 -5.18 29.05 1.52
N VAL A 242 -5.09 27.72 1.48
CA VAL A 242 -5.78 26.88 0.50
C VAL A 242 -7.29 26.87 0.75
N LEU A 243 -7.72 26.94 2.01
CA LEU A 243 -9.13 27.01 2.40
C LEU A 243 -9.72 28.42 2.32
N GLY A 244 -8.92 29.43 1.93
CA GLY A 244 -9.38 30.82 1.83
C GLY A 244 -9.75 31.45 3.18
N MET A 245 -9.17 30.95 4.27
CA MET A 245 -9.37 31.48 5.61
C MET A 245 -8.50 32.72 5.79
N ALA A 246 -9.12 33.89 5.92
CA ALA A 246 -8.38 35.07 6.36
C ALA A 246 -7.84 34.82 7.77
N SER A 247 -6.55 35.08 8.00
CA SER A 247 -6.03 35.19 9.36
C SER A 247 -6.82 36.28 10.07
N ASP A 248 -7.49 35.95 11.17
CA ASP A 248 -8.01 36.97 12.08
C ASP A 248 -6.79 37.71 12.63
N SER A 249 -6.37 38.77 11.92
CA SER A 249 -5.49 39.79 12.46
C SER A 249 -6.32 40.61 13.44
N GLY A 250 -6.52 40.05 14.63
CA GLY A 250 -6.89 40.80 15.83
C GLY A 250 -5.70 41.61 16.34
#